data_AF-B9VEP7-F1
#
_entry.id   AF-B9VEP7-F1
#
_cell.length_a   1.000
_cell.length_b   1.000
_cell.length_c   1.000
_cell.angle_alpha   90.00
_cell.angle_beta   90.00
_cell.angle_gamma   90.00
#
_symmetry.space_group_name_H-M   'P 1'
#
loop_
_entity.id
_entity.type
_entity.pdbx_description
1 polymer ?
#
loop_
_entity_poly.entity_id
_entity_poly.type
_entity_poly.pdbx_seq_one_letter_code
_entity_poly.pdbx_strand_id
1 'polypeptide(L)' 'GDAADDPAVWLNPKDSTQAYIIGTDKKAGLAVYNLKGELQHFYPDGNMNNVDLRP' A
#
# COMPACT_ATOMS: atom_id res chain seq x y z
N GLY A 1 -17.33 -7.70 0.39
CA GLY A 1 -16.51 -6.66 1.04
C GLY A 1 -15.74 -7.33 2.15
N ASP A 2 -14.43 -7.34 1.99
CA ASP A 2 -13.36 -7.66 2.94
C ASP A 2 -12.14 -7.86 2.02
N ALA A 3 -11.47 -6.76 1.70
CA ALA A 3 -10.44 -6.70 0.66
C ALA A 3 -9.14 -6.08 1.16
N ALA A 4 -9.18 -5.18 2.14
CA ALA A 4 -7.98 -4.61 2.75
C ALA A 4 -7.80 -5.20 4.14
N ASP A 5 -6.76 -6.00 4.34
CA ASP A 5 -6.43 -6.59 5.66
C ASP A 5 -5.39 -5.74 6.39
N ASP A 6 -4.21 -5.54 5.79
CA ASP A 6 -3.08 -4.92 6.48
C ASP A 6 -2.48 -3.77 5.65
N PRO A 7 -2.47 -2.52 6.17
CA PRO A 7 -1.69 -1.45 5.59
C PRO A 7 -0.24 -1.49 6.10
N ALA A 8 0.71 -1.28 5.19
CA ALA A 8 2.10 -0.95 5.52
C ALA A 8 2.39 0.51 5.17
N VAL A 9 3.19 1.19 6.01
CA VAL A 9 3.58 2.59 5.77
C VAL A 9 5.07 2.62 5.42
N TRP A 10 5.37 3.07 4.20
CA TRP A 10 6.73 3.35 3.78
C TRP A 10 7.05 4.82 4.02
N LEU A 11 8.09 5.09 4.82
CA LEU A 11 8.60 6.44 5.03
C LEU A 11 9.79 6.68 4.10
N ASN A 12 9.80 7.80 3.37
CA ASN A 12 10.94 8.15 2.56
C ASN A 12 12.14 8.48 3.47
N PRO A 13 13.27 7.74 3.36
CA PRO A 13 14.42 7.93 4.23
C PRO A 13 15.14 9.27 4.01
N LYS A 14 14.84 9.99 2.92
CA LYS A 14 15.43 11.31 2.62
C LYS A 14 14.52 12.48 3.00
N ASP A 15 13.22 12.24 3.14
CA ASP A 15 12.22 13.27 3.44
C ASP A 15 11.00 12.65 4.12
N SER A 16 10.89 12.81 5.45
CA SER A 16 9.80 12.23 6.24
C SER A 16 8.42 12.85 5.96
N THR A 17 8.35 13.95 5.19
CA THR A 17 7.07 14.52 4.74
C THR A 17 6.50 13.75 3.55
N GLN A 18 7.32 12.88 2.92
CA GLN A 18 6.93 12.00 1.84
C GLN A 18 6.82 10.56 2.37
N ALA A 19 5.62 10.01 2.31
CA ALA A 19 5.38 8.62 2.67
C ALA A 19 4.29 8.04 1.78
N TYR A 20 4.31 6.72 1.66
CA TYR A 20 3.30 5.95 0.96
C TYR A 20 2.60 4.99 1.91
N ILE A 21 1.29 4.87 1.76
CA ILE A 21 0.49 3.85 2.39
C ILE A 21 0.29 2.75 1.35
N ILE A 22 0.69 1.54 1.68
CA ILE A 22 0.59 0.39 0.81
C ILE A 22 -0.42 -0.56 1.44
N GLY A 23 -1.46 -0.91 0.68
CA GLY A 23 -2.47 -1.85 1.11
C GLY A 23 -2.68 -2.94 0.07
N THR A 24 -3.24 -4.05 0.51
CA THR A 24 -3.71 -5.11 -0.37
C THR A 24 -5.19 -4.90 -0.70
N ASP A 25 -5.57 -5.22 -1.92
CA ASP A 25 -6.90 -5.68 -2.27
C ASP A 25 -6.80 -7.20 -2.46
N LYS A 26 -7.31 -7.97 -1.50
CA LYS A 26 -7.31 -9.44 -1.45
C LYS A 26 -7.81 -10.12 -2.71
N LYS A 27 -8.52 -9.40 -3.57
CA LYS A 27 -9.11 -9.94 -4.79
C LYS A 27 -8.51 -9.33 -6.06
N ALA A 28 -7.68 -8.31 -5.93
CA ALA A 28 -7.26 -7.51 -7.07
C ALA A 28 -5.76 -7.18 -7.09
N GLY A 29 -5.07 -7.01 -5.96
CA GLY A 29 -3.61 -6.82 -5.93
C GLY A 29 -3.11 -5.81 -4.89
N LEU A 30 -2.12 -5.00 -5.24
CA LEU A 30 -1.53 -3.98 -4.35
C LEU A 30 -1.93 -2.57 -4.76
N ALA A 31 -2.33 -1.76 -3.79
CA ALA A 31 -2.64 -0.36 -3.97
C ALA A 31 -1.66 0.52 -3.18
N VAL A 32 -1.14 1.57 -3.83
CA VAL A 32 -0.20 2.53 -3.24
C VAL A 32 -0.86 3.90 -3.22
N TYR A 33 -0.99 4.47 -2.03
CA TYR A 33 -1.59 5.77 -1.79
C TYR A 33 -0.57 6.75 -1.23
N ASN A 34 -0.76 8.04 -1.52
CA ASN A 34 -0.05 9.09 -0.80
C ASN A 34 -0.72 9.40 0.55
N LEU A 35 -0.10 10.27 1.35
CA LEU A 35 -0.62 10.70 2.66
C LEU A 35 -1.97 11.44 2.61
N LYS A 36 -2.41 11.88 1.43
CA LYS A 36 -3.75 12.49 1.23
C LYS A 36 -4.82 11.45 0.89
N GLY A 37 -4.45 10.17 0.79
CA GLY A 37 -5.35 9.07 0.39
C GLY A 37 -5.55 8.95 -1.12
N GLU A 38 -4.75 9.65 -1.94
CA GLU A 38 -4.86 9.58 -3.40
C GLU A 38 -4.11 8.37 -3.93
N LEU A 39 -4.77 7.53 -4.73
CA LEU A 39 -4.17 6.36 -5.37
C LEU A 39 -3.09 6.82 -6.37
N GLN A 40 -1.85 6.42 -6.11
CA GLN A 40 -0.72 6.71 -7.00
C GLN A 40 -0.49 5.57 -7.98
N HIS A 41 -0.54 4.32 -7.48
CA HIS A 41 -0.30 3.14 -8.28
C HIS A 41 -1.20 1.99 -7.85
N PHE A 42 -1.57 1.15 -8.82
CA PHE A 42 -2.26 -0.10 -8.58
C PHE A 42 -1.59 -1.22 -9.39
N TYR A 43 -1.27 -2.31 -8.72
CA TYR A 43 -0.64 -3.49 -9.30
C TYR A 43 -1.61 -4.66 -9.22
N PRO A 44 -2.23 -5.07 -10.36
CA PRO A 44 -3.29 -6.07 -10.37
C PRO A 44 -2.74 -7.51 -10.29
N ASP A 45 -1.90 -7.80 -9.31
CA ASP A 45 -1.12 -9.04 -9.24
C ASP A 45 -1.76 -10.11 -8.32
N GLY A 46 -3.09 -10.24 -8.42
CA GLY A 46 -3.85 -11.35 -7.84
C GLY A 46 -4.21 -11.21 -6.35
N ASN A 47 -4.39 -12.35 -5.67
CA ASN A 47 -4.97 -12.44 -4.33
C ASN A 47 -3.93 -12.23 -3.22
N MET A 48 -3.42 -11.00 -3.08
CA MET A 48 -2.49 -10.67 -1.99
C MET A 48 -3.24 -10.46 -0.69
N ASN A 49 -2.88 -11.19 0.38
CA ASN A 49 -3.58 -11.08 1.66
C ASN A 49 -3.01 -9.94 2.52
N ASN A 50 -1.71 -9.99 2.83
CA ASN A 50 -1.05 -9.06 3.76
C ASN A 50 0.18 -8.44 3.08
N VAL A 51 0.58 -7.26 3.53
CA VAL A 51 1.80 -6.58 3.08
C VAL A 51 2.64 -6.15 4.27
N ASP A 52 3.96 -6.26 4.14
CA ASP A 52 4.96 -5.82 5.12
C ASP A 52 6.15 -5.19 4.37
N LEU A 53 6.90 -4.33 5.07
CA LEU A 53 8.08 -3.65 4.54
C LEU A 53 9.32 -4.03 5.34
N ARG A 54 10.44 -4.22 4.63
CA ARG A 54 11.75 -4.47 5.25
C ARG A 54 12.75 -3.40 4.75
N PRO A 55 13.68 -2.96 5.62
CA PRO A 55 14.72 -1.99 5.26
C PRO A 55 15.73 -2.53 4.26
#